data_AF-A0A2W4M373-F1
#
_entry.id   AF-A0A2W4M373-F1
#
_cell.length_a   1.000
_cell.length_b   1.000
_cell.length_c   1.000
_cell.angle_alpha   90.00
_cell.angle_beta   90.00
_cell.angle_gamma   90.00
#
_symmetry.space_group_name_H-M   'P 1'
#
loop_
_entity.id
_entity.type
_entity.pdbx_description
1 polymer ?
#
loop_
_entity_poly.entity_id
_entity_poly.type
_entity_poly.pdbx_seq_one_letter_code
_entity_poly.pdbx_strand_id
1 'polypeptide(L)'
;MSTADERMRILRLVESGQVSAEEGARLLEAMGGEAARERAHPTPRSLRVLVTDLNTHRNKVNVTIPASLVGMGIKLGAQLLPRIADTPAEQILRAIESGKTGRVFEFHDLEENERIEIFVES
;
A
#
# COMPACT_ATOMS: atom_id res chain seq x y z
N MET A 1 -19.12 -13.34 17.85
CA MET A 1 -20.21 -12.55 17.25
C MET A 1 -19.75 -12.15 15.87
N SER A 2 -20.60 -12.18 14.85
CA SER A 2 -20.16 -11.81 13.50
C SER A 2 -20.14 -10.29 13.36
N THR A 3 -19.25 -9.75 12.51
CA THR A 3 -19.21 -8.32 12.17
C THR A 3 -20.54 -7.82 11.59
N ALA A 4 -21.37 -8.72 11.04
CA ALA A 4 -22.71 -8.42 10.57
C ALA A 4 -23.71 -8.20 11.72
N ASP A 5 -23.60 -8.96 12.82
CA ASP A 5 -24.46 -8.82 14.00
C ASP A 5 -24.23 -7.48 14.70
N GLU A 6 -22.98 -7.06 14.82
CA GLU A 6 -22.60 -5.80 15.45
C GLU A 6 -22.99 -4.59 14.59
N ARG A 7 -22.87 -4.71 13.25
CA ARG A 7 -23.36 -3.71 12.29
C ARG A 7 -24.87 -3.51 12.41
N MET A 8 -25.62 -4.61 12.50
CA MET A 8 -27.07 -4.56 12.70
C MET A 8 -27.45 -3.87 14.01
N ARG A 9 -26.66 -4.07 15.07
CA ARG A 9 -26.88 -3.42 16.36
C ARG A 9 -26.73 -1.90 16.27
N ILE A 10 -25.71 -1.40 15.58
CA ILE A 10 -25.52 0.06 15.40
C ILE A 10 -26.68 0.66 14.61
N LEU A 11 -27.14 0.00 13.55
CA LEU A 11 -28.28 0.48 12.77
C LEU A 11 -29.56 0.58 13.61
N ARG A 12 -29.80 -0.36 14.53
CA ARG A 12 -30.92 -0.28 15.49
C ARG A 12 -30.78 0.85 16.51
N LEU A 13 -29.56 1.21 16.90
CA LEU A 13 -29.32 2.35 17.79
C LEU A 13 -29.61 3.68 17.08
N VAL A 14 -29.33 3.77 15.78
CA VAL A 14 -29.69 4.93 14.95
C VAL A 14 -31.21 4.98 14.73
N GLU A 15 -31.83 3.85 14.39
CA GLU A 15 -33.29 3.75 14.22
C GLU A 15 -34.07 4.13 15.49
N SER A 16 -33.58 3.74 16.66
CA SER A 16 -34.19 4.09 17.95
C SER A 16 -33.86 5.51 18.43
N GLY A 17 -33.07 6.28 17.66
CA GLY A 17 -32.68 7.65 17.99
C GLY A 17 -31.71 7.78 19.16
N GLN A 18 -31.10 6.68 19.60
CA GLN A 18 -30.10 6.68 20.67
C GLN A 18 -28.75 7.22 20.20
N VAL A 19 -28.50 7.15 18.89
CA VAL A 19 -27.26 7.60 18.24
C VAL A 19 -27.65 8.41 17.01
N SER A 20 -26.97 9.54 16.78
CA SER A 20 -27.18 10.34 15.56
C SER A 20 -26.72 9.58 14.31
N ALA A 21 -27.23 9.98 13.13
CA ALA A 21 -26.78 9.39 11.88
C ALA A 21 -25.26 9.57 11.67
N GLU A 22 -24.72 10.74 12.05
CA GLU A 22 -23.30 11.04 11.97
C GLU A 22 -22.44 10.20 12.94
N GLU A 23 -22.91 9.95 14.16
CA GLU A 23 -22.20 9.07 15.10
C GLU A 23 -22.31 7.60 14.66
N GLY A 24 -23.46 7.18 14.16
CA GLY A 24 -23.66 5.84 13.60
C GLY A 24 -22.71 5.57 12.44
N ALA A 25 -22.53 6.54 11.54
CA ALA A 25 -21.57 6.45 10.45
C ALA A 25 -20.13 6.22 10.95
N ARG A 26 -19.67 6.98 11.96
CA ARG A 26 -18.32 6.81 12.54
C ARG A 26 -18.12 5.44 13.18
N LEU A 27 -19.12 4.93 13.88
CA LEU A 27 -19.07 3.61 14.51
C LEU A 27 -19.00 2.49 13.45
N LEU A 28 -19.75 2.63 12.36
CA LEU A 28 -19.73 1.70 11.23
C LEU A 28 -18.40 1.73 10.48
N GLU A 29 -17.78 2.90 10.31
CA GLU A 29 -16.45 3.06 9.70
C GLU A 29 -15.35 2.42 10.55
N ALA A 30 -15.37 2.64 11.86
CA ALA A 30 -14.40 2.04 12.80
C ALA A 30 -14.40 0.50 12.72
N MET A 31 -15.57 -0.10 12.53
CA MET A 31 -15.74 -1.54 12.34
C MET A 31 -15.44 -2.03 10.91
N GLY A 32 -15.69 -1.19 9.90
CA GLY A 32 -15.36 -1.48 8.50
C GLY A 32 -13.86 -1.63 8.27
N GLY A 33 -13.04 -0.94 9.08
CA GLY A 33 -11.58 -1.10 9.08
C GLY A 33 -11.09 -2.50 9.49
N GLU A 34 -11.88 -3.26 10.26
CA GLU A 34 -11.58 -4.65 10.61
C GLU A 34 -12.05 -5.63 9.52
N ALA A 35 -13.22 -5.40 8.92
CA ALA A 35 -13.71 -6.24 7.81
C ALA A 35 -12.92 -6.06 6.50
N ALA A 36 -12.24 -4.93 6.32
CA ALA A 36 -11.28 -4.72 5.23
C ALA A 36 -9.95 -5.48 5.44
N ARG A 37 -9.61 -5.84 6.69
CA ARG A 37 -8.45 -6.69 7.02
C ARG A 37 -8.71 -8.18 6.81
N GLU A 38 -9.97 -8.60 6.72
CA GLU A 38 -10.35 -10.02 6.69
C GLU A 38 -10.65 -10.59 5.29
N ARG A 39 -10.56 -9.78 4.24
CA ARG A 39 -10.48 -10.31 2.87
C ARG A 39 -9.04 -10.67 2.57
N ALA A 40 -8.66 -11.88 2.97
CA ALA A 40 -7.41 -12.56 2.64
C ALA A 40 -7.20 -12.61 1.11
N HIS A 41 -6.66 -11.55 0.54
CA HIS A 41 -5.74 -11.64 -0.58
C HIS A 41 -4.37 -11.97 0.01
N PRO A 42 -3.58 -12.87 -0.61
CA PRO A 42 -2.21 -13.09 -0.16
C PRO A 42 -1.52 -11.73 -0.14
N THR A 43 -1.16 -11.26 1.04
CA THR A 43 -0.42 -10.02 1.18
C THR A 43 0.83 -10.15 0.32
N PRO A 44 1.07 -9.23 -0.63
CA PRO A 44 2.20 -9.31 -1.52
C PRO A 44 3.47 -9.40 -0.69
N ARG A 45 4.25 -10.44 -0.93
CA ARG A 45 5.36 -10.80 -0.03
C ARG A 45 6.60 -9.98 -0.32
N SER A 46 6.72 -9.43 -1.53
CA SER A 46 7.92 -8.71 -1.94
C SER A 46 7.67 -7.56 -2.89
N LEU A 47 8.56 -6.57 -2.77
CA LEU A 47 8.75 -5.48 -3.71
C LEU A 47 10.00 -5.77 -4.53
N ARG A 48 9.88 -5.81 -5.85
CA ARG A 48 11.02 -5.99 -6.75
C ARG A 48 11.34 -4.68 -7.45
N VAL A 49 12.60 -4.25 -7.36
CA VAL A 49 13.11 -3.02 -7.96
C VAL A 49 14.09 -3.42 -9.07
N LEU A 50 13.78 -2.98 -10.29
CA LEU A 50 14.66 -3.11 -11.45
C LEU A 50 15.17 -1.72 -11.85
N VAL A 51 16.46 -1.63 -12.15
CA VAL A 51 17.07 -0.48 -12.78
C VAL A 51 17.73 -0.96 -14.06
N THR A 52 17.25 -0.45 -15.19
CA THR A 52 17.73 -0.80 -16.53
C THR A 52 18.44 0.39 -17.13
N ASP A 53 19.65 0.19 -17.64
CA ASP A 53 20.34 1.19 -18.44
C ASP A 53 19.65 1.33 -19.81
N LEU A 54 19.24 2.54 -20.19
CA LEU A 54 18.50 2.79 -21.42
C LEU A 54 19.35 2.68 -22.69
N ASN A 55 20.67 2.86 -22.60
CA ASN A 55 21.59 2.71 -23.74
C ASN A 55 21.85 1.23 -24.03
N THR A 56 22.26 0.50 -22.99
CA THR A 56 22.71 -0.89 -23.12
C THR A 56 21.60 -1.92 -22.96
N HIS A 57 20.44 -1.51 -22.44
CA HIS A 57 19.30 -2.36 -22.12
C HIS A 57 19.63 -3.45 -21.08
N ARG A 58 20.68 -3.26 -20.29
CA ARG A 58 21.12 -4.18 -19.24
C ARG A 58 20.55 -3.78 -17.88
N ASN A 59 20.20 -4.78 -17.07
CA ASN A 59 19.82 -4.55 -15.67
C ASN A 59 21.07 -4.16 -14.86
N LYS A 60 21.14 -2.92 -14.39
CA LYS A 60 22.14 -2.44 -13.43
C LYS A 60 21.80 -2.92 -12.02
N VAL A 61 20.52 -2.91 -11.67
CA VAL A 61 20.02 -3.35 -10.36
C VAL A 61 18.79 -4.25 -10.55
N ASN A 62 18.72 -5.32 -9.78
CA ASN A 62 17.57 -6.20 -9.68
C ASN A 62 17.49 -6.76 -8.26
N VAL A 63 16.72 -6.12 -7.40
CA VAL A 63 16.64 -6.45 -5.97
C VAL A 63 15.21 -6.76 -5.60
N THR A 64 15.02 -7.78 -4.75
CA THR A 64 13.73 -8.15 -4.19
C THR A 64 13.75 -7.92 -2.69
N ILE A 65 12.81 -7.14 -2.19
CA ILE A 65 12.72 -6.67 -0.81
C ILE A 65 11.44 -7.24 -0.20
N PRO A 66 11.50 -8.00 0.90
CA PRO A 66 10.31 -8.43 1.61
C PRO A 66 9.43 -7.24 2.02
N ALA A 67 8.12 -7.36 1.87
CA ALA A 67 7.17 -6.30 2.21
C ALA A 67 7.32 -5.80 3.66
N SER A 68 7.70 -6.70 4.58
CA SER A 68 7.99 -6.37 5.98
C SER A 68 9.16 -5.38 6.16
N LEU A 69 10.08 -5.29 5.19
CA LEU A 69 11.25 -4.42 5.25
C LEU A 69 11.07 -3.12 4.44
N VAL A 70 10.04 -3.01 3.60
CA VAL A 70 9.83 -1.85 2.72
C VAL A 70 9.68 -0.55 3.53
N GLY A 71 8.88 -0.56 4.61
CA GLY A 71 8.71 0.62 5.45
C GLY A 71 10.00 1.10 6.12
N MET A 72 10.90 0.16 6.48
CA MET A 72 12.23 0.50 6.99
C MET A 72 13.12 1.05 5.87
N GLY A 73 13.09 0.43 4.69
CA GLY A 73 13.83 0.87 3.50
C GLY A 73 13.47 2.30 3.08
N ILE A 74 12.18 2.66 3.10
CA ILE A 74 11.72 4.02 2.82
C ILE A 74 12.28 5.02 3.84
N LYS A 75 12.23 4.70 5.15
CA LYS A 75 12.78 5.57 6.20
C LYS A 75 14.27 5.80 6.04
N LEU A 76 15.03 4.74 5.77
CA LEU A 76 16.47 4.83 5.52
C LEU A 76 16.76 5.60 4.23
N GLY A 77 16.00 5.34 3.16
CA GLY A 77 16.14 6.02 1.87
C GLY A 77 15.85 7.52 1.96
N ALA A 78 14.80 7.94 2.68
CA ALA A 78 14.49 9.35 2.88
C ALA A 78 15.59 10.09 3.69
N GLN A 79 16.25 9.41 4.62
CA GLN A 79 17.38 9.95 5.37
C GLN A 79 18.67 10.07 4.51
N LEU A 80 18.86 9.17 3.55
CA LEU A 80 20.07 9.11 2.71
C LEU A 80 19.94 9.90 1.41
N LEU A 81 18.74 9.99 0.83
CA LEU A 81 18.46 10.60 -0.46
C LEU A 81 17.17 11.43 -0.39
N PRO A 82 17.21 12.64 0.22
CA PRO A 82 16.02 13.46 0.48
C PRO A 82 15.26 13.90 -0.78
N ARG A 83 15.91 13.87 -1.95
CA ARG A 83 15.33 14.32 -3.23
C ARG A 83 14.32 13.33 -3.83
N ILE A 84 14.22 12.11 -3.30
CA ILE A 84 13.40 11.02 -3.85
C ILE A 84 12.10 10.79 -3.05
N ALA A 85 11.88 11.58 -1.98
CA ALA A 85 11.03 11.14 -0.86
C ALA A 85 9.51 11.33 -1.03
N ASP A 86 9.03 12.34 -1.76
CA ASP A 86 7.68 12.83 -1.46
C ASP A 86 6.52 12.25 -2.29
N THR A 87 6.78 11.47 -3.34
CA THR A 87 5.70 10.95 -4.23
C THR A 87 5.72 9.43 -4.44
N PRO A 88 6.87 8.73 -4.54
CA PRO A 88 6.90 7.28 -4.81
C PRO A 88 6.45 6.42 -3.62
N ALA A 89 6.82 6.80 -2.40
CA ALA A 89 6.73 5.93 -1.21
C ALA A 89 5.30 5.55 -0.84
N GLU A 90 4.38 6.53 -0.78
CA GLU A 90 3.01 6.28 -0.37
C GLU A 90 2.24 5.45 -1.40
N GLN A 91 2.49 5.65 -2.69
CA GLN A 91 1.85 4.88 -3.75
C GLN A 91 2.28 3.41 -3.70
N ILE A 92 3.57 3.16 -3.45
CA ILE A 92 4.12 1.81 -3.25
C ILE A 92 3.49 1.15 -2.02
N LEU A 93 3.43 1.85 -0.89
CA LEU A 93 2.83 1.32 0.35
C LEU A 93 1.36 0.95 0.14
N ARG A 94 0.57 1.85 -0.47
CA ARG A 94 -0.84 1.58 -0.80
C ARG A 94 -0.99 0.40 -1.75
N ALA A 95 -0.08 0.24 -2.71
CA ALA A 95 -0.14 -0.88 -3.65
C ALA A 95 0.12 -2.22 -2.93
N ILE A 96 1.12 -2.27 -2.03
CA ILE A 96 1.40 -3.44 -1.18
C ILE A 96 0.19 -3.76 -0.30
N GLU A 97 -0.38 -2.77 0.39
CA GLU A 97 -1.54 -2.93 1.27
C GLU A 97 -2.79 -3.41 0.51
N SER A 98 -2.98 -2.94 -0.72
CA SER A 98 -4.14 -3.30 -1.56
C SER A 98 -4.11 -4.75 -2.06
N GLY A 99 -2.99 -5.45 -1.92
CA GLY A 99 -2.85 -6.81 -2.43
C GLY A 99 -2.69 -6.93 -3.94
N LYS A 100 -2.57 -5.81 -4.66
CA LYS A 100 -2.39 -5.80 -6.12
C LYS A 100 -0.96 -6.21 -6.48
N THR A 101 -0.84 -7.14 -7.41
CA THR A 101 0.46 -7.57 -7.98
C THR A 101 0.71 -6.93 -9.34
N GLY A 102 1.98 -6.88 -9.74
CA GLY A 102 2.43 -6.32 -11.01
C GLY A 102 3.20 -5.02 -10.85
N ARG A 103 3.41 -4.30 -11.97
CA ARG A 103 4.15 -3.05 -11.98
C ARG A 103 3.33 -1.94 -11.34
N VAL A 104 3.89 -1.29 -10.32
CA VAL A 104 3.21 -0.23 -9.55
C VAL A 104 3.81 1.14 -9.79
N PHE A 105 5.05 1.19 -10.28
CA PHE A 105 5.74 2.43 -10.56
C PHE A 105 6.74 2.24 -11.71
N GLU A 106 6.91 3.27 -12.52
CA GLU A 106 7.94 3.38 -13.55
C GLU A 106 8.40 4.83 -13.62
N PHE A 107 9.71 5.03 -13.67
CA PHE A 107 10.35 6.34 -13.77
C PHE A 107 11.57 6.25 -14.68
N HIS A 108 11.77 7.26 -15.51
CA HIS A 108 12.95 7.36 -16.38
C HIS A 108 13.82 8.50 -15.85
N ASP A 109 15.01 8.15 -15.40
CA ASP A 109 16.07 9.11 -15.09
C ASP A 109 16.84 9.40 -16.38
N LEU A 110 16.56 10.54 -17.01
CA LEU A 110 17.24 10.93 -18.24
C LEU A 110 18.66 11.46 -18.01
N GLU A 111 18.99 11.88 -16.78
CA GLU A 111 20.32 12.37 -16.42
C GLU A 111 21.29 11.19 -16.27
N GLU A 112 20.86 10.13 -15.59
CA GLU A 112 21.62 8.89 -15.42
C GLU A 112 21.38 7.87 -16.55
N ASN A 113 20.42 8.15 -17.44
CA ASN A 113 19.99 7.30 -18.54
C ASN A 113 19.52 5.91 -18.07
N GLU A 114 18.65 5.91 -17.05
CA GLU A 114 18.13 4.72 -16.38
C GLU A 114 16.60 4.67 -16.44
N ARG A 115 16.05 3.46 -16.55
CA ARG A 115 14.65 3.17 -16.30
C ARG A 115 14.52 2.38 -15.01
N ILE A 116 13.79 2.95 -14.07
CA ILE A 116 13.48 2.36 -12.77
C ILE A 116 12.07 1.81 -12.81
N GLU A 117 11.92 0.52 -12.52
CA GLU A 117 10.64 -0.18 -12.48
C GLU A 117 10.46 -0.84 -11.12
N ILE A 118 9.28 -0.68 -10.53
CA ILE A 118 8.94 -1.27 -9.24
C ILE A 118 7.73 -2.17 -9.41
N PHE A 119 7.87 -3.40 -8.94
CA PHE A 119 6.85 -4.44 -9.00
C PHE A 119 6.47 -4.89 -7.59
N VAL A 120 5.18 -5.18 -7.42
CA VAL A 120 4.67 -5.87 -6.26
C VAL A 120 4.43 -7.33 -6.64
N GLU A 121 5.07 -8.24 -5.92
CA GLU A 121 5.06 -9.69 -6.16
C GLU A 121 4.45 -10.42 -4.96
N SER A 122 3.73 -11.52 -5.24
CA SER A 122 3.04 -12.38 -4.27
C SER A 122 3.88 -13.57 -3.82
#